data_AF-A0A6I5CEN0-F1
#
_entry.id   AF-A0A6I5CEN0-F1
#
_cell.length_a   1.000
_cell.length_b   1.000
_cell.length_c   1.000
_cell.angle_alpha   90.00
_cell.angle_beta   90.00
_cell.angle_gamma   90.00
#
_symmetry.space_group_name_H-M   'P 1'
#
loop_
_entity.id
_entity.type
_entity.pdbx_description
1 polymer ?
#
loop_
_entity_poly.entity_id
_entity_poly.type
_entity_poly.pdbx_seq_one_letter_code
_entity_poly.pdbx_strand_id
1 'polypeptide(L)'
;TLSDSFARSCNTAFIKFTPKLKSDSLTREAQDRFGLGQDNWKTGIPSFDGSVPAVDGPDRAANLIGQGRVQMSPLNMASVTATAITGGFHQPVLVSAGLDDRELATAKGLPASTVTQLRQMMNRTATSGTGAAAMSGLRGSVGAKTGSAEVDGQAKSNSWFTGYRNDVAAAAMTQEGGHGGDAAGPIVAAVLRAAG
;
A
#
# COMPACT_ATOMS: atom_id res chain seq x y z
N THR A 1 -9.63 -16.16 -9.90
CA THR A 1 -10.44 -15.34 -8.99
C THR A 1 -9.76 -13.99 -8.76
N LEU A 2 -10.41 -13.01 -8.11
CA LEU A 2 -9.75 -11.76 -7.73
C LEU A 2 -8.54 -12.00 -6.80
N SER A 3 -8.66 -12.96 -5.88
CA SER A 3 -7.58 -13.37 -4.97
C SER A 3 -6.36 -13.93 -5.71
N ASP A 4 -6.56 -14.76 -6.75
CA ASP A 4 -5.44 -15.24 -7.59
C ASP A 4 -4.74 -14.08 -8.31
N SER A 5 -5.53 -13.17 -8.89
CA SER A 5 -5.00 -12.02 -9.62
C SER A 5 -4.22 -11.07 -8.69
N PHE A 6 -4.71 -10.86 -7.47
CA PHE A 6 -4.02 -10.07 -6.44
C PHE A 6 -2.68 -10.71 -6.07
N ALA A 7 -2.70 -12.03 -5.78
CA ALA A 7 -1.50 -12.78 -5.38
C ALA A 7 -0.43 -12.86 -6.46
N ARG A 8 -0.83 -12.88 -7.75
CA ARG A 8 0.07 -12.87 -8.91
C ARG A 8 0.40 -11.48 -9.43
N SER A 9 -0.12 -10.42 -8.79
CA SER A 9 0.05 -9.03 -9.24
C SER A 9 -0.39 -8.78 -10.70
N CYS A 10 -1.50 -9.38 -11.12
CA CYS A 10 -1.98 -9.32 -12.50
C CYS A 10 -2.71 -8.00 -12.80
N ASN A 11 -2.01 -7.04 -13.41
CA ASN A 11 -2.54 -5.71 -13.75
C ASN A 11 -3.80 -5.76 -14.61
N THR A 12 -3.86 -6.66 -15.60
CA THR A 12 -5.01 -6.76 -16.52
C THR A 12 -6.31 -7.14 -15.81
N ALA A 13 -6.24 -7.83 -14.67
CA ALA A 13 -7.42 -8.12 -13.87
C ALA A 13 -8.01 -6.87 -13.21
N PHE A 14 -7.15 -5.93 -12.78
CA PHE A 14 -7.60 -4.67 -12.17
C PHE A 14 -8.07 -3.66 -13.22
N ILE A 15 -7.39 -3.58 -14.36
CA ILE A 15 -7.79 -2.71 -15.49
C ILE A 15 -9.19 -3.04 -16.01
N LYS A 16 -9.64 -4.30 -15.91
CA LYS A 16 -11.02 -4.69 -16.26
C LYS A 16 -12.11 -4.01 -15.42
N PHE A 17 -11.76 -3.41 -14.28
CA PHE A 17 -12.70 -2.64 -13.46
C PHE A 17 -12.83 -1.18 -13.89
N THR A 18 -11.98 -0.66 -14.78
CA THR A 18 -12.03 0.74 -15.25
C THR A 18 -13.44 1.19 -15.68
N PRO A 19 -14.23 0.41 -16.45
CA PRO A 19 -15.58 0.84 -16.86
C PRO A 19 -16.59 0.93 -15.71
N LYS A 20 -16.30 0.31 -14.56
CA LYS A 20 -17.17 0.31 -13.37
C LYS A 20 -16.87 1.47 -12.41
N LEU A 21 -15.83 2.26 -12.67
CA LEU A 21 -15.37 3.32 -11.80
C LEU A 21 -15.52 4.70 -12.47
N LYS A 22 -15.92 5.69 -11.67
CA LYS A 22 -15.80 7.11 -12.01
C LYS A 22 -14.35 7.58 -11.85
N SER A 23 -13.98 8.71 -12.46
CA SER A 23 -12.61 9.23 -12.54
C SER A 23 -11.95 9.47 -11.20
N ASP A 24 -12.79 9.86 -10.24
CA ASP A 24 -12.46 10.25 -8.88
C ASP A 24 -12.80 9.15 -7.86
N SER A 25 -13.14 7.93 -8.30
CA SER A 25 -13.47 6.83 -7.38
C SER A 25 -12.27 6.46 -6.52
N LEU A 26 -11.07 6.40 -7.11
CA LEU A 26 -9.83 6.10 -6.38
C LEU A 26 -9.42 7.26 -5.47
N THR A 27 -9.60 8.51 -5.92
CA THR A 27 -9.36 9.71 -5.12
C THR A 27 -10.22 9.71 -3.86
N ARG A 28 -11.53 9.52 -4.03
CA ARG A 28 -12.46 9.44 -2.89
C ARG A 28 -12.14 8.27 -1.98
N GLU A 29 -11.84 7.10 -2.51
CA GLU A 29 -11.49 5.93 -1.69
C GLU A 29 -10.22 6.21 -0.86
N ALA A 30 -9.18 6.79 -1.48
CA ALA A 30 -7.95 7.16 -0.80
C ALA A 30 -8.19 8.17 0.33
N GLN A 31 -8.99 9.21 0.07
CA GLN A 31 -9.32 10.24 1.06
C GLN A 31 -10.23 9.70 2.18
N ASP A 32 -11.37 9.13 1.83
CA ASP A 32 -12.43 8.75 2.77
C ASP A 32 -12.04 7.54 3.63
N ARG A 33 -11.29 6.58 3.07
CA ARG A 33 -11.03 5.29 3.72
C ARG A 33 -9.63 5.17 4.26
N PHE A 34 -8.66 5.77 3.56
CA PHE A 34 -7.24 5.67 3.89
C PHE A 34 -6.63 6.99 4.35
N GLY A 35 -7.41 8.07 4.43
CA GLY A 35 -6.94 9.36 4.93
C GLY A 35 -5.88 10.03 4.07
N LEU A 36 -5.70 9.62 2.81
CA LEU A 36 -4.61 10.08 1.94
C LEU A 36 -5.03 11.26 1.06
N GLY A 37 -4.08 12.13 0.73
CA GLY A 37 -4.25 13.19 -0.27
C GLY A 37 -5.19 14.30 0.18
N GLN A 38 -5.20 14.56 1.48
CA GLN A 38 -5.91 15.68 2.10
C GLN A 38 -4.94 16.78 2.58
N ASP A 39 -3.63 16.55 2.46
CA ASP A 39 -2.55 17.46 2.84
C ASP A 39 -2.62 17.86 4.33
N ASN A 40 -3.04 16.92 5.17
CA ASN A 40 -3.25 17.15 6.60
C ASN A 40 -2.52 16.12 7.49
N TRP A 41 -1.62 15.30 6.94
CA TRP A 41 -0.81 14.37 7.71
C TRP A 41 0.22 15.10 8.55
N LYS A 42 0.22 14.82 9.86
CA LYS A 42 1.19 15.42 10.80
C LYS A 42 1.94 14.34 11.56
N THR A 43 3.06 13.89 10.99
CA THR A 43 3.88 12.80 11.55
C THR A 43 4.84 13.28 12.64
N GLY A 44 5.06 14.59 12.76
CA GLY A 44 6.04 15.19 13.65
C GLY A 44 7.34 15.64 13.02
N ILE A 45 7.56 15.26 11.76
CA ILE A 45 8.59 15.77 10.89
C ILE A 45 7.96 16.11 9.52
N PRO A 46 8.64 16.86 8.64
CA PRO A 46 8.19 17.01 7.27
C PRO A 46 7.95 15.64 6.62
N SER A 47 6.74 15.44 6.10
CA SER A 47 6.32 14.18 5.47
C SER A 47 5.40 14.46 4.30
N PHE A 48 5.39 13.55 3.33
CA PHE A 48 4.49 13.61 2.19
C PHE A 48 3.20 12.83 2.47
N ASP A 49 2.06 13.52 2.36
CA ASP A 49 0.74 12.87 2.27
C ASP A 49 0.52 12.46 0.81
N GLY A 50 0.33 11.16 0.57
CA GLY A 50 0.27 10.58 -0.77
C GLY A 50 -0.75 11.27 -1.69
N SER A 51 -0.57 11.15 -3.01
CA SER A 51 -1.47 11.75 -4.00
C SER A 51 -2.12 10.67 -4.87
N VAL A 52 -3.46 10.68 -4.95
CA VAL A 52 -4.26 9.84 -5.84
C VAL A 52 -5.20 10.74 -6.65
N PRO A 53 -4.71 11.50 -7.63
CA PRO A 53 -5.53 12.47 -8.34
C PRO A 53 -6.57 11.77 -9.22
N ALA A 54 -7.70 12.45 -9.42
CA ALA A 54 -8.70 12.01 -10.38
C ALA A 54 -8.12 12.09 -11.80
N VAL A 55 -8.40 11.09 -12.62
CA VAL A 55 -7.88 10.99 -13.98
C VAL A 55 -8.99 10.57 -14.94
N ASP A 56 -9.06 11.22 -16.10
CA ASP A 56 -10.01 10.91 -17.17
C ASP A 56 -9.31 10.24 -18.36
N GLY A 57 -10.13 9.70 -19.27
CA GLY A 57 -9.63 9.13 -20.52
C GLY A 57 -8.79 7.86 -20.34
N PRO A 58 -7.81 7.61 -21.23
CA PRO A 58 -7.05 6.36 -21.27
C PRO A 58 -6.17 6.15 -20.03
N ASP A 59 -5.72 7.23 -19.39
CA ASP A 59 -4.82 7.20 -18.23
C ASP A 59 -5.48 6.63 -16.96
N ARG A 60 -6.81 6.45 -16.97
CA ARG A 60 -7.53 5.75 -15.90
C ARG A 60 -6.97 4.36 -15.63
N ALA A 61 -6.61 3.62 -16.68
CA ALA A 61 -6.07 2.28 -16.54
C ALA A 61 -4.74 2.27 -15.77
N ALA A 62 -3.88 3.27 -16.02
CA ALA A 62 -2.63 3.45 -15.29
C ALA A 62 -2.88 3.80 -13.82
N ASN A 63 -3.83 4.71 -13.55
CA ASN A 63 -4.20 5.09 -12.19
C ASN A 63 -4.68 3.88 -11.36
N LEU A 64 -5.49 2.98 -11.95
CA LEU A 64 -5.98 1.76 -11.29
C LEU A 64 -4.88 0.78 -10.82
N ILE A 65 -3.68 0.88 -11.38
CA ILE A 65 -2.54 0.03 -11.01
C ILE A 65 -1.45 0.81 -10.28
N GLY A 66 -1.74 2.04 -9.82
CA GLY A 66 -0.81 2.89 -9.09
C GLY A 66 0.28 3.53 -9.96
N GLN A 67 0.05 3.60 -11.28
CA GLN A 67 0.95 4.25 -12.25
C GLN A 67 0.42 5.64 -12.64
N GLY A 68 1.20 6.35 -13.46
CA GLY A 68 0.85 7.68 -13.94
C GLY A 68 1.07 8.73 -12.86
N ARG A 69 -0.01 9.29 -12.33
CA ARG A 69 0.05 10.44 -11.41
C ARG A 69 -0.09 10.07 -9.93
N VAL A 70 -0.22 8.78 -9.61
CA VAL A 70 -0.28 8.30 -8.22
C VAL A 70 1.10 8.39 -7.59
N GLN A 71 1.18 8.98 -6.39
CA GLN A 71 2.43 9.13 -5.65
C GLN A 71 2.22 8.70 -4.20
N MET A 72 3.16 7.93 -3.66
CA MET A 72 3.11 7.44 -2.28
C MET A 72 4.52 7.47 -1.68
N SER A 73 4.59 7.68 -0.37
CA SER A 73 5.77 7.40 0.45
C SER A 73 5.65 6.02 1.13
N PRO A 74 6.76 5.42 1.60
CA PRO A 74 6.70 4.22 2.44
C PRO A 74 5.84 4.39 3.70
N LEU A 75 5.82 5.58 4.33
CA LEU A 75 4.93 5.86 5.46
C LEU A 75 3.46 5.76 5.07
N ASN A 76 3.09 6.26 3.88
CA ASN A 76 1.72 6.12 3.38
C ASN A 76 1.37 4.63 3.18
N MET A 77 2.26 3.84 2.58
CA MET A 77 2.00 2.43 2.30
C MET A 77 1.93 1.55 3.56
N ALA A 78 2.69 1.89 4.62
CA ALA A 78 2.56 1.26 5.92
C ALA A 78 1.18 1.54 6.55
N SER A 79 0.69 2.78 6.48
CA SER A 79 -0.65 3.16 6.92
C SER A 79 -1.76 2.50 6.11
N VAL A 80 -1.62 2.43 4.78
CA VAL A 80 -2.54 1.68 3.90
C VAL A 80 -2.63 0.23 4.33
N THR A 81 -1.49 -0.39 4.66
CA THR A 81 -1.43 -1.78 5.10
C THR A 81 -2.06 -1.97 6.47
N ALA A 82 -1.77 -1.08 7.43
CA ALA A 82 -2.42 -1.09 8.74
C ALA A 82 -3.95 -0.98 8.57
N THR A 83 -4.41 -0.02 7.76
CA THR A 83 -5.85 0.18 7.49
C THR A 83 -6.49 -1.03 6.82
N ALA A 84 -5.80 -1.64 5.84
CA ALA A 84 -6.27 -2.83 5.16
C ALA A 84 -6.46 -4.03 6.11
N ILE A 85 -5.65 -4.13 7.17
CA ILE A 85 -5.72 -5.24 8.12
C ILE A 85 -6.53 -4.91 9.36
N THR A 86 -6.65 -3.67 9.82
CA THR A 86 -7.42 -3.34 11.03
C THR A 86 -8.84 -2.88 10.71
N GLY A 87 -9.04 -2.30 9.52
CA GLY A 87 -10.23 -1.57 9.14
C GLY A 87 -10.27 -0.13 9.63
N GLY A 88 -9.43 0.26 10.59
CA GLY A 88 -9.30 1.63 11.06
C GLY A 88 -8.15 2.34 10.35
N PHE A 89 -8.32 3.62 10.02
CA PHE A 89 -7.20 4.42 9.53
C PHE A 89 -6.20 4.69 10.66
N HIS A 90 -4.91 4.57 10.36
CA HIS A 90 -3.82 4.81 11.30
C HIS A 90 -2.78 5.76 10.67
N GLN A 91 -2.82 7.05 11.02
CA GLN A 91 -1.77 7.98 10.61
C GLN A 91 -0.45 7.62 11.34
N PRO A 92 0.68 7.48 10.64
CA PRO A 92 1.97 7.33 11.30
C PRO A 92 2.32 8.57 12.14
N VAL A 93 2.89 8.36 13.32
CA VAL A 93 3.36 9.42 14.23
C VAL A 93 4.76 9.04 14.70
N LEU A 94 5.74 9.85 14.32
CA LEU A 94 7.16 9.67 14.64
C LEU A 94 7.59 10.50 15.86
N VAL A 95 6.98 11.69 16.01
CA VAL A 95 7.13 12.52 17.21
C VAL A 95 5.77 12.61 17.90
N SER A 96 5.74 12.36 19.21
CA SER A 96 4.49 12.38 19.99
C SER A 96 3.67 13.65 19.73
N ALA A 97 2.38 13.47 19.45
CA ALA A 97 1.45 14.59 19.22
C ALA A 97 1.15 15.37 20.50
N GLY A 98 1.37 14.78 21.69
CA GLY A 98 1.20 15.49 22.96
C GLY A 98 2.31 16.51 23.27
N LEU A 99 3.32 16.64 22.39
CA LEU A 99 4.35 17.67 22.52
C LEU A 99 3.93 19.02 21.92
N ASP A 100 2.97 19.01 20.99
CA ASP A 100 2.51 20.20 20.26
C ASP A 100 0.99 20.23 20.03
N ASP A 101 0.25 19.33 20.68
CA ASP A 101 -1.22 19.18 20.63
C ASP A 101 -1.80 19.16 19.20
N ARG A 102 -1.02 18.69 18.23
CA ARG A 102 -1.44 18.65 16.82
C ARG A 102 -2.61 17.68 16.62
N GLU A 103 -3.62 18.15 15.89
CA GLU A 103 -4.68 17.28 15.39
C GLU A 103 -4.15 16.40 14.26
N LEU A 104 -4.30 15.08 14.43
CA LEU A 104 -3.93 14.06 13.45
C LEU A 104 -5.03 13.87 12.41
N ALA A 105 -4.65 13.48 11.19
CA ALA A 105 -5.60 13.14 10.15
C ALA A 105 -6.53 12.00 10.61
N THR A 106 -7.75 11.99 10.06
CA THR A 106 -8.74 10.95 10.32
C THR A 106 -9.36 10.47 9.01
N ALA A 107 -9.91 9.26 9.02
CA ALA A 107 -10.66 8.71 7.91
C ALA A 107 -11.70 7.70 8.42
N LYS A 108 -12.71 7.39 7.60
CA LYS A 108 -13.80 6.48 7.95
C LYS A 108 -13.34 5.04 8.14
N GLY A 109 -12.19 4.67 7.55
CA GLY A 109 -11.73 3.29 7.53
C GLY A 109 -12.60 2.38 6.65
N LEU A 110 -12.28 1.08 6.64
CA LEU A 110 -12.86 0.08 5.77
C LEU A 110 -13.96 -0.76 6.47
N PRO A 111 -15.00 -1.19 5.74
CA PRO A 111 -15.94 -2.19 6.24
C PRO A 111 -15.26 -3.52 6.58
N ALA A 112 -15.74 -4.21 7.62
CA ALA A 112 -15.17 -5.48 8.09
C ALA A 112 -15.13 -6.57 7.00
N SER A 113 -16.11 -6.59 6.09
CA SER A 113 -16.14 -7.52 4.95
C SER A 113 -15.01 -7.26 3.94
N THR A 114 -14.64 -5.99 3.73
CA THR A 114 -13.51 -5.60 2.89
C THR A 114 -12.19 -6.00 3.55
N VAL A 115 -12.04 -5.73 4.85
CA VAL A 115 -10.85 -6.13 5.65
C VAL A 115 -10.63 -7.64 5.58
N THR A 116 -11.70 -8.42 5.74
CA THR A 116 -11.63 -9.89 5.66
C THR A 116 -11.10 -10.37 4.32
N GLN A 117 -11.61 -9.80 3.21
CA GLN A 117 -11.16 -10.14 1.86
C GLN A 117 -9.71 -9.68 1.61
N LEU A 118 -9.33 -8.48 2.05
CA LEU A 118 -7.96 -7.97 1.91
C LEU A 118 -6.96 -8.85 2.66
N ARG A 119 -7.25 -9.22 3.92
CA ARG A 119 -6.40 -10.14 4.69
C ARG A 119 -6.19 -11.47 3.97
N GLN A 120 -7.25 -12.06 3.42
CA GLN A 120 -7.14 -13.32 2.65
C GLN A 120 -6.27 -13.15 1.40
N MET A 121 -6.45 -12.08 0.63
CA MET A 121 -5.67 -11.83 -0.59
C MET A 121 -4.20 -11.49 -0.30
N MET A 122 -3.93 -10.68 0.74
CA MET A 122 -2.59 -10.35 1.18
C MET A 122 -1.86 -11.56 1.75
N ASN A 123 -2.54 -12.38 2.56
CA ASN A 123 -1.99 -13.64 3.06
C ASN A 123 -1.61 -14.58 1.91
N ARG A 124 -2.48 -14.70 0.90
CA ARG A 124 -2.19 -15.52 -0.28
C ARG A 124 -0.93 -15.04 -1.01
N THR A 125 -0.77 -13.74 -1.19
CA THR A 125 0.44 -13.16 -1.79
C THR A 125 1.70 -13.52 -0.99
N ALA A 126 1.63 -13.46 0.34
CA ALA A 126 2.75 -13.74 1.23
C ALA A 126 3.08 -15.24 1.37
N THR A 127 2.14 -16.13 1.11
CA THR A 127 2.34 -17.58 1.32
C THR A 127 2.54 -18.36 0.02
N SER A 128 1.99 -17.88 -1.09
CA SER A 128 1.99 -18.61 -2.36
C SER A 128 2.08 -17.72 -3.61
N GLY A 129 2.12 -16.40 -3.44
CA GLY A 129 2.17 -15.43 -4.53
C GLY A 129 3.54 -14.78 -4.67
N THR A 130 3.55 -13.59 -5.26
CA THR A 130 4.77 -12.83 -5.55
C THR A 130 5.58 -12.42 -4.32
N GLY A 131 4.98 -12.44 -3.12
CA GLY A 131 5.65 -12.14 -1.86
C GLY A 131 6.21 -13.36 -1.12
N ALA A 132 5.99 -14.57 -1.63
CA ALA A 132 6.26 -15.81 -0.89
C ALA A 132 7.73 -15.97 -0.49
N ALA A 133 8.66 -15.66 -1.39
CA ALA A 133 10.09 -15.76 -1.10
C ALA A 133 10.52 -14.79 0.02
N ALA A 134 10.13 -13.52 -0.08
CA ALA A 134 10.50 -12.49 0.89
C ALA A 134 9.89 -12.74 2.29
N MET A 135 8.64 -13.23 2.33
CA MET A 135 7.90 -13.47 3.58
C MET A 135 8.20 -14.85 4.19
N SER A 136 9.04 -15.67 3.55
CA SER A 136 9.39 -17.01 4.02
C SER A 136 9.97 -16.98 5.44
N GLY A 137 9.52 -17.92 6.28
CA GLY A 137 9.96 -18.06 7.67
C GLY A 137 9.23 -17.14 8.67
N LEU A 138 8.47 -16.14 8.22
CA LEU A 138 7.58 -15.37 9.11
C LEU A 138 6.40 -16.24 9.56
N ARG A 139 6.06 -16.14 10.85
CA ARG A 139 4.96 -16.88 11.48
C ARG A 139 3.91 -15.92 12.05
N GLY A 140 2.73 -16.46 12.32
CA GLY A 140 1.57 -15.71 12.83
C GLY A 140 0.67 -15.23 11.68
N SER A 141 -0.10 -14.17 11.94
CA SER A 141 -0.94 -13.56 10.92
C SER A 141 -0.06 -12.75 9.97
N VAL A 142 0.13 -13.21 8.74
CA VAL A 142 1.01 -12.55 7.76
C VAL A 142 0.29 -12.25 6.46
N GLY A 143 0.69 -11.18 5.80
CA GLY A 143 0.24 -10.85 4.45
C GLY A 143 1.10 -9.78 3.81
N ALA A 144 1.09 -9.73 2.49
CA ALA A 144 1.96 -8.82 1.73
C ALA A 144 1.34 -8.41 0.39
N LYS A 145 1.93 -7.40 -0.22
CA LYS A 145 1.77 -7.08 -1.64
C LYS A 145 3.08 -6.53 -2.20
N THR A 146 3.48 -7.07 -3.35
CA THR A 146 4.60 -6.54 -4.15
C THR A 146 4.13 -5.41 -5.06
N GLY A 147 5.03 -4.53 -5.46
CA GLY A 147 4.80 -3.52 -6.50
C GLY A 147 6.07 -3.25 -7.29
N SER A 148 5.89 -2.75 -8.50
CA SER A 148 6.96 -2.21 -9.35
C SER A 148 6.44 -0.92 -9.96
N ALA A 149 7.24 0.14 -9.91
CA ALA A 149 6.93 1.41 -10.55
C ALA A 149 7.93 1.68 -11.68
N GLU A 150 7.42 1.91 -12.88
CA GLU A 150 8.26 2.17 -14.05
C GLU A 150 8.56 3.67 -14.12
N VAL A 151 9.76 4.02 -14.56
CA VAL A 151 10.18 5.42 -14.72
C VAL A 151 10.82 5.56 -16.10
N ASP A 152 10.38 6.56 -16.86
CA ASP A 152 10.93 6.84 -18.19
C ASP A 152 12.45 7.08 -18.11
N GLY A 153 13.19 6.37 -18.96
CA GLY A 153 14.65 6.45 -18.99
C GLY A 153 15.38 5.61 -17.94
N GLN A 154 14.68 4.90 -17.05
CA GLN A 154 15.29 3.92 -16.14
C GLN A 154 15.28 2.51 -16.74
N ALA A 155 16.41 1.80 -16.57
CA ALA A 155 16.52 0.41 -17.03
C ALA A 155 15.87 -0.59 -16.07
N LYS A 156 15.74 -0.22 -14.79
CA LYS A 156 15.11 -1.03 -13.74
C LYS A 156 13.98 -0.25 -13.08
N SER A 157 12.87 -0.92 -12.85
CA SER A 157 11.76 -0.36 -12.08
C SER A 157 12.16 -0.06 -10.63
N ASN A 158 11.45 0.87 -10.00
CA ASN A 158 11.52 1.05 -8.55
C ASN A 158 10.79 -0.12 -7.86
N SER A 159 11.47 -0.77 -6.92
CA SER A 159 10.97 -1.91 -6.17
C SER A 159 10.10 -1.42 -5.02
N TRP A 160 8.86 -1.88 -4.94
CA TRP A 160 7.93 -1.60 -3.84
C TRP A 160 7.48 -2.87 -3.14
N PHE A 161 7.42 -2.82 -1.82
CA PHE A 161 6.84 -3.91 -1.04
C PHE A 161 6.13 -3.36 0.19
N THR A 162 4.99 -3.95 0.52
CA THR A 162 4.33 -3.70 1.80
C THR A 162 3.80 -5.00 2.38
N GLY A 163 3.77 -5.09 3.70
CA GLY A 163 3.29 -6.28 4.38
C GLY A 163 3.09 -6.07 5.86
N TYR A 164 2.57 -7.11 6.50
CA TYR A 164 2.33 -7.13 7.92
C TYR A 164 2.67 -8.48 8.53
N ARG A 165 2.98 -8.44 9.83
CA ARG A 165 3.02 -9.60 10.72
C ARG A 165 2.31 -9.21 12.01
N ASN A 166 1.29 -9.98 12.36
CA ASN A 166 0.40 -9.73 13.50
C ASN A 166 -0.16 -8.29 13.46
N ASP A 167 0.25 -7.45 14.39
CA ASP A 167 -0.16 -6.06 14.58
C ASP A 167 0.84 -5.04 13.99
N VAL A 168 1.93 -5.50 13.37
CA VAL A 168 2.95 -4.63 12.78
C VAL A 168 2.81 -4.59 11.26
N ALA A 169 2.66 -3.38 10.71
CA ALA A 169 2.69 -3.11 9.27
C ALA A 169 3.99 -2.39 8.87
N ALA A 170 4.57 -2.76 7.73
CA ALA A 170 5.79 -2.16 7.21
C ALA A 170 5.76 -2.08 5.69
N ALA A 171 6.41 -1.05 5.14
CA ALA A 171 6.56 -0.83 3.71
C ALA A 171 7.95 -0.29 3.38
N ALA A 172 8.44 -0.59 2.18
CA ALA A 172 9.69 -0.08 1.67
C ALA A 172 9.61 0.20 0.17
N MET A 173 10.45 1.13 -0.27
CA MET A 173 10.74 1.39 -1.68
C MET A 173 12.25 1.45 -1.89
N THR A 174 12.72 0.91 -3.01
CA THR A 174 14.11 1.05 -3.45
C THR A 174 14.13 1.49 -4.90
N GLN A 175 14.81 2.61 -5.16
CA GLN A 175 14.97 3.12 -6.52
C GLN A 175 15.79 2.16 -7.37
N GLU A 176 15.37 1.95 -8.62
CA GLU A 176 16.00 1.01 -9.55
C GLU A 176 16.24 -0.41 -8.96
N GLY A 177 15.42 -0.77 -7.96
CA GLY A 177 15.54 -2.01 -7.20
C GLY A 177 14.96 -3.24 -7.89
N GLY A 178 14.41 -3.09 -9.10
CA GLY A 178 13.73 -4.17 -9.83
C GLY A 178 12.32 -4.42 -9.31
N HIS A 179 11.90 -5.68 -9.31
CA HIS A 179 10.56 -6.05 -8.86
C HIS A 179 10.43 -5.90 -7.35
N GLY A 180 9.19 -5.74 -6.87
CA GLY A 180 8.92 -5.56 -5.44
C GLY A 180 9.53 -6.62 -4.51
N GLY A 181 9.63 -7.87 -4.98
CA GLY A 181 10.24 -8.97 -4.21
C GLY A 181 11.77 -8.95 -4.16
N ASP A 182 12.43 -8.17 -5.02
CA ASP A 182 13.89 -8.21 -5.22
C ASP A 182 14.62 -7.43 -4.12
N ALA A 183 14.35 -6.11 -4.00
CA ALA A 183 15.02 -5.23 -3.04
C ALA A 183 14.12 -4.84 -1.85
N ALA A 184 12.90 -4.37 -2.11
CA ALA A 184 12.01 -3.88 -1.05
C ALA A 184 11.45 -5.01 -0.16
N GLY A 185 11.19 -6.19 -0.74
CA GLY A 185 10.71 -7.36 -0.01
C GLY A 185 11.59 -7.78 1.17
N PRO A 186 12.90 -8.03 0.95
CA PRO A 186 13.84 -8.35 2.03
C PRO A 186 13.91 -7.28 3.13
N ILE A 187 13.80 -6.00 2.78
CA ILE A 187 13.79 -4.88 3.75
C ILE A 187 12.57 -4.98 4.66
N VAL A 188 11.37 -5.10 4.08
CA VAL A 188 10.13 -5.24 4.85
C VAL A 188 10.16 -6.49 5.73
N ALA A 189 10.62 -7.62 5.18
CA ALA A 189 10.71 -8.86 5.93
C ALA A 189 11.67 -8.76 7.13
N ALA A 190 12.78 -8.01 7.00
CA ALA A 190 13.69 -7.76 8.11
C ALA A 190 13.02 -6.96 9.24
N VAL A 191 12.28 -5.90 8.91
CA VAL A 191 11.52 -5.12 9.90
C VAL A 191 10.49 -5.98 10.61
N LEU A 192 9.70 -6.75 9.87
CA LEU A 192 8.65 -7.63 10.44
C LEU A 192 9.23 -8.77 11.30
N ARG A 193 10.45 -9.24 10.99
CA ARG A 193 11.18 -10.21 11.83
C ARG A 193 11.64 -9.59 13.15
N ALA A 194 12.06 -8.34 13.14
CA ALA A 194 12.56 -7.67 14.34
C ALA A 194 11.44 -7.25 15.31
N ALA A 195 10.23 -7.02 14.80
CA ALA A 195 9.13 -6.44 15.56
C ALA A 195 8.32 -7.44 16.42
N GLY A 196 8.69 -8.72 16.46
CA GLY A 196 8.07 -9.71 17.36
C GLY A 196 8.75 -11.06 17.29
#